data_AF-A0A840YTZ6-F1
#
_entry.id   AF-A0A840YTZ6-F1
#
_cell.length_a   1.000
_cell.length_b   1.000
_cell.length_c   1.000
_cell.angle_alpha   90.00
_cell.angle_beta   90.00
_cell.angle_gamma   90.00
#
_symmetry.space_group_name_H-M   'P 1'
#
loop_
_entity.id
_entity.type
_entity.pdbx_description
1 polymer ?
#
loop_
_entity_poly.entity_id
_entity_poly.type
_entity_poly.pdbx_seq_one_letter_code
_entity_poly.pdbx_strand_id
1 'polypeptide(L)'
;MSSLQGLSGEETYPIGDGEMGALVRAHDWPSSPLGPPSAWPQALRTALSTCLNSPAVSAILWGPDFRLLYNDAYRPFLGERHPLALGETMANTWPTMWQALTASAQQVLDTGVGVVAENQQLIMESDGGLIETFWSYSFAPVRGETGKVEGIFLTAFDATGRIMAERAQQEAERRLDDAIAAADLSADFRALFDASPAPFLVVAPPDWTIVAANDARLQVTGTTRAQQIGRRLFEVFPDDPNDPTADGVRNLTASLERVVATEATDTMAVQRYAVQEADGRFVERWWSPVNSPVLDRSGNVALIIHRVEDVTETVRLRGEAEARDQLARDQQAVIDRMRTTETALRASEEFNRRILASSSDCIKVLDLDGRLEFMSEGGKGVMEVEDFAAIQGACWPDFWPGEEHAKAVAAVEEAKCGGTGRFKALPRR
;
A
#
# COMPACT_ATOMS: atom_id res chain seq x y z
N MET A 1 -17.02 33.09 51.62
CA MET A 1 -17.35 32.46 52.91
C MET A 1 -18.72 31.83 52.81
N SER A 2 -18.79 30.52 52.57
CA SER A 2 -19.98 29.73 52.92
C SER A 2 -19.52 28.33 53.30
N SER A 3 -19.42 28.14 54.62
CA SER A 3 -19.60 26.91 55.39
C SER A 3 -18.88 25.62 54.94
N LEU A 4 -17.55 25.60 55.07
CA LEU A 4 -16.80 24.39 55.44
C LEU A 4 -16.80 24.32 56.98
N GLN A 5 -17.82 23.70 57.56
CA GLN A 5 -17.84 23.31 58.96
C GLN A 5 -18.08 21.80 59.05
N GLY A 6 -17.04 21.09 59.49
CA GLY A 6 -17.15 19.79 60.15
C GLY A 6 -17.46 18.60 59.26
N LEU A 7 -16.49 18.16 58.46
CA LEU A 7 -16.38 16.75 58.10
C LEU A 7 -15.04 16.26 58.65
N SER A 8 -15.09 15.16 59.39
CA SER A 8 -13.91 14.51 59.94
C SER A 8 -12.99 14.05 58.79
N GLY A 9 -11.67 14.04 58.97
CA GLY A 9 -10.70 13.68 57.92
C GLY A 9 -10.85 12.27 57.32
N GLU A 10 -11.76 11.45 57.86
CA GLU A 10 -12.13 10.13 57.35
C GLU A 10 -13.30 10.17 56.34
N GLU A 11 -14.17 11.19 56.37
CA GLU A 11 -15.38 11.27 55.52
C GLU A 11 -15.11 11.75 54.08
N THR A 12 -13.89 12.19 53.77
CA THR A 12 -13.53 12.80 52.46
C THR A 12 -12.55 11.97 51.64
N TYR A 13 -12.25 10.75 52.06
CA TYR A 13 -11.31 9.86 51.38
C TYR A 13 -12.04 8.88 50.42
N PRO A 14 -11.54 8.65 49.18
CA PRO A 14 -10.33 9.22 48.58
C PRO A 14 -10.48 10.65 48.04
N ILE A 15 -9.36 11.37 48.04
CA ILE A 15 -9.23 12.72 47.49
C ILE A 15 -9.05 12.61 45.97
N GLY A 16 -10.07 13.03 45.24
CA GLY A 16 -10.14 13.08 43.78
C GLY A 16 -11.41 13.82 43.37
N ASP A 17 -11.23 14.90 42.61
CA ASP A 17 -12.31 15.82 42.21
C ASP A 17 -12.96 15.40 40.88
N GLY A 18 -12.38 14.42 40.19
CA GLY A 18 -12.92 13.80 38.97
C GLY A 18 -14.07 12.82 39.23
N GLU A 19 -14.67 12.31 38.16
CA GLU A 19 -15.82 11.42 38.23
C GLU A 19 -15.47 10.11 38.95
N MET A 20 -14.28 9.56 38.71
CA MET A 20 -13.85 8.35 39.42
C MET A 20 -13.70 8.59 40.93
N GLY A 21 -13.30 9.78 41.36
CA GLY A 21 -13.28 10.12 42.77
C GLY A 21 -14.69 10.09 43.39
N ALA A 22 -15.69 10.61 42.68
CA ALA A 22 -17.09 10.55 43.10
C ALA A 22 -17.64 9.11 43.11
N LEU A 23 -17.36 8.32 42.08
CA LEU A 23 -17.80 6.92 41.97
C LEU A 23 -17.18 6.04 43.05
N VAL A 24 -15.89 6.22 43.34
CA VAL A 24 -15.24 5.49 44.44
C VAL A 24 -15.88 5.85 45.78
N ARG A 25 -16.24 7.11 46.04
CA ARG A 25 -16.94 7.47 47.29
C ARG A 25 -18.37 6.90 47.38
N ALA A 26 -19.04 6.76 46.24
CA ALA A 26 -20.42 6.27 46.17
C ALA A 26 -20.55 4.73 46.13
N HIS A 27 -19.45 4.00 45.90
CA HIS A 27 -19.47 2.55 45.76
C HIS A 27 -19.71 1.84 47.11
N ASP A 28 -20.48 0.75 47.11
CA ASP A 28 -20.77 -0.07 48.30
C ASP A 28 -19.60 -1.00 48.66
N TRP A 29 -18.52 -0.40 49.14
CA TRP A 29 -17.31 -1.11 49.54
C TRP A 29 -17.48 -2.12 50.69
N PRO A 30 -18.31 -1.87 51.74
CA PRO A 30 -18.53 -2.84 52.81
C PRO A 30 -19.02 -4.21 52.31
N SER A 31 -19.80 -4.24 51.24
CA SER A 31 -20.28 -5.48 50.60
C SER A 31 -19.27 -6.07 49.61
N SER A 32 -18.19 -5.35 49.30
CA SER A 32 -17.14 -5.79 48.37
C SER A 32 -16.02 -6.54 49.10
N PRO A 33 -15.24 -7.38 48.39
CA PRO A 33 -14.07 -8.04 48.98
C PRO A 33 -12.92 -7.10 49.41
N LEU A 34 -12.95 -5.82 49.03
CA LEU A 34 -12.01 -4.80 49.51
C LEU A 34 -12.38 -4.26 50.91
N GLY A 35 -13.62 -4.47 51.35
CA GLY A 35 -14.13 -3.94 52.61
C GLY A 35 -14.20 -2.41 52.66
N PRO A 36 -14.66 -1.82 53.77
CA PRO A 36 -14.85 -0.38 53.90
C PRO A 36 -13.53 0.39 53.76
N PRO A 37 -13.51 1.61 53.18
CA PRO A 37 -12.29 2.40 53.00
C PRO A 37 -11.51 2.71 54.29
N SER A 38 -12.17 2.71 55.45
CA SER A 38 -11.53 2.87 56.75
C SER A 38 -10.63 1.68 57.14
N ALA A 39 -10.82 0.52 56.52
CA ALA A 39 -10.01 -0.68 56.72
C ALA A 39 -8.92 -0.85 55.64
N TRP A 40 -8.86 0.03 54.64
CA TRP A 40 -7.86 -0.10 53.57
C TRP A 40 -6.44 0.18 54.08
N PRO A 41 -5.44 -0.64 53.70
CA PRO A 41 -4.04 -0.37 54.00
C PRO A 41 -3.60 1.00 53.49
N GLN A 42 -2.63 1.63 54.17
CA GLN A 42 -2.16 2.96 53.80
C GLN A 42 -1.53 2.95 52.39
N ALA A 43 -0.91 1.83 52.01
CA ALA A 43 -0.36 1.61 50.67
C ALA A 43 -1.43 1.72 49.56
N LEU A 44 -2.58 1.04 49.71
CA LEU A 44 -3.71 1.20 48.79
C LEU A 44 -4.18 2.64 48.79
N ARG A 45 -4.27 3.25 49.97
CA ARG A 45 -4.82 4.59 50.08
C ARG A 45 -4.00 5.63 49.32
N THR A 46 -2.68 5.55 49.46
CA THR A 46 -1.72 6.41 48.76
C THR A 46 -1.72 6.13 47.26
N ALA A 47 -1.64 4.85 46.86
CA ALA A 47 -1.63 4.48 45.44
C ALA A 47 -2.92 4.97 44.73
N LEU A 48 -4.09 4.77 45.34
CA LEU A 48 -5.36 5.19 44.77
C LEU A 48 -5.47 6.71 44.65
N SER A 49 -4.98 7.46 45.64
CA SER A 49 -4.92 8.91 45.55
C SER A 49 -4.01 9.36 44.40
N THR A 50 -2.83 8.73 44.22
CA THR A 50 -1.95 9.02 43.08
C THR A 50 -2.62 8.65 41.75
N CYS A 51 -3.29 7.50 41.68
CA CYS A 51 -3.99 7.04 40.48
C CYS A 51 -5.08 8.02 40.06
N LEU A 52 -6.00 8.39 40.96
CA LEU A 52 -7.12 9.27 40.68
C LEU A 52 -6.70 10.68 40.24
N ASN A 53 -5.54 11.16 40.70
CA ASN A 53 -5.02 12.49 40.35
C ASN A 53 -4.01 12.47 39.18
N SER A 54 -3.70 11.30 38.62
CA SER A 54 -2.83 11.17 37.45
C SER A 54 -3.57 11.59 36.18
N PRO A 55 -2.95 12.39 35.28
CA PRO A 55 -3.51 12.69 33.97
C PRO A 55 -3.29 11.55 32.94
N ALA A 56 -2.42 10.60 33.24
CA ALA A 56 -2.14 9.46 32.38
C ALA A 56 -3.17 8.34 32.60
N VAL A 57 -3.42 7.50 31.58
CA VAL A 57 -4.28 6.30 31.71
C VAL A 57 -3.70 5.41 32.81
N SER A 58 -4.38 5.36 33.96
CA SER A 58 -3.84 4.73 35.17
C SER A 58 -4.87 3.87 35.87
N ALA A 59 -4.40 2.76 36.44
CA ALA A 59 -5.21 1.86 37.25
C ALA A 59 -4.38 1.21 38.36
N ILE A 60 -5.07 0.59 39.32
CA ILE A 60 -4.53 -0.27 40.35
C ILE A 60 -5.18 -1.63 40.19
N LEU A 61 -4.36 -2.67 40.18
CA LEU A 61 -4.78 -4.06 40.29
C LEU A 61 -4.50 -4.49 41.73
N TRP A 62 -5.54 -4.57 42.56
CA TRP A 62 -5.37 -4.81 44.00
C TRP A 62 -5.73 -6.23 44.42
N GLY A 63 -4.92 -6.81 45.30
CA GLY A 63 -5.15 -8.11 45.91
C GLY A 63 -4.90 -9.30 44.97
N PRO A 64 -5.15 -10.53 45.46
CA PRO A 64 -4.85 -11.77 44.73
C PRO A 64 -5.71 -11.96 43.47
N ASP A 65 -6.87 -11.30 43.40
CA ASP A 65 -7.80 -11.41 42.27
C ASP A 65 -7.66 -10.24 41.27
N PHE A 66 -6.66 -9.37 41.44
CA PHE A 66 -6.39 -8.21 40.57
C PHE A 66 -7.61 -7.31 40.36
N ARG A 67 -8.21 -6.83 41.45
CA ARG A 67 -9.38 -5.94 41.41
C ARG A 67 -9.01 -4.58 40.84
N LEU A 68 -9.79 -4.12 39.88
CA LEU A 68 -9.52 -2.95 39.06
C LEU A 68 -10.07 -1.68 39.72
N LEU A 69 -9.18 -0.77 40.10
CA LEU A 69 -9.49 0.61 40.49
C LEU A 69 -8.82 1.54 39.48
N TYR A 70 -9.52 2.50 38.90
CA TYR A 70 -9.00 3.25 37.76
C TYR A 70 -9.36 4.74 37.82
N ASN A 71 -8.60 5.55 37.06
CA ASN A 71 -8.81 6.99 36.99
C ASN A 71 -9.66 7.41 35.79
N ASP A 72 -9.97 8.70 35.71
CA ASP A 72 -10.79 9.27 34.65
C ASP A 72 -10.19 9.06 33.25
N ALA A 73 -8.86 9.10 33.11
CA ALA A 73 -8.18 8.86 31.83
C ALA A 73 -8.34 7.42 31.31
N TYR A 74 -8.63 6.45 32.19
CA TYR A 74 -8.87 5.06 31.81
C TYR A 74 -10.27 4.81 31.25
N ARG A 75 -11.25 5.64 31.64
CA ARG A 75 -12.68 5.44 31.33
C ARG A 75 -12.99 5.29 29.83
N PRO A 76 -12.43 6.10 28.91
CA PRO A 76 -12.77 6.00 27.50
C PRO A 76 -12.50 4.61 26.91
N PHE A 77 -11.55 3.87 27.46
CA PHE A 77 -11.19 2.54 26.99
C PHE A 77 -12.10 1.43 27.53
N LEU A 78 -12.85 1.68 28.61
CA LEU A 78 -13.79 0.70 29.19
C LEU A 78 -15.10 0.59 28.41
N GLY A 79 -15.49 1.63 27.66
CA GLY A 79 -16.78 1.68 26.98
C GLY A 79 -17.94 1.45 27.95
N GLU A 80 -18.89 0.60 27.58
CA GLU A 80 -20.08 0.27 28.38
C GLU A 80 -19.79 -0.46 29.70
N ARG A 81 -18.55 -0.95 29.91
CA ARG A 81 -18.15 -1.58 31.18
C ARG A 81 -18.03 -0.57 32.32
N HIS A 82 -17.83 0.70 31.99
CA HIS A 82 -17.87 1.76 32.99
C HIS A 82 -19.34 2.10 33.33
N PRO A 83 -19.74 2.16 34.61
CA PRO A 83 -18.90 2.13 35.81
C PRO A 83 -18.73 0.74 36.47
N LEU A 84 -19.42 -0.29 35.99
CA LEU A 84 -19.46 -1.63 36.61
C LEU A 84 -18.09 -2.30 36.78
N ALA A 85 -17.08 -1.92 35.98
CA ALA A 85 -15.70 -2.37 36.11
C ALA A 85 -15.03 -1.95 37.43
N LEU A 86 -15.57 -0.97 38.16
CA LEU A 86 -14.97 -0.47 39.41
C LEU A 86 -15.05 -1.54 40.51
N GLY A 87 -13.90 -2.01 40.97
CA GLY A 87 -13.78 -3.05 42.00
C GLY A 87 -13.96 -4.48 41.47
N GLU A 88 -14.27 -4.63 40.19
CA GLU A 88 -14.35 -5.92 39.49
C GLU A 88 -12.95 -6.46 39.15
N THR A 89 -12.83 -7.75 38.88
CA THR A 89 -11.54 -8.35 38.52
C THR A 89 -11.12 -7.96 37.10
N MET A 90 -9.82 -7.85 36.87
CA MET A 90 -9.28 -7.64 35.52
C MET A 90 -9.68 -8.78 34.56
N ALA A 91 -9.77 -10.01 35.07
CA ALA A 91 -10.20 -11.18 34.32
C ALA A 91 -11.66 -11.08 33.81
N ASN A 92 -12.57 -10.52 34.63
CA ASN A 92 -13.97 -10.33 34.22
C ASN A 92 -14.14 -9.08 33.35
N THR A 93 -13.37 -8.02 33.62
CA THR A 93 -13.47 -6.76 32.87
C THR A 93 -12.92 -6.93 31.45
N TRP A 94 -11.78 -7.63 31.33
CA TRP A 94 -11.01 -7.75 30.09
C TRP A 94 -10.53 -9.19 29.84
N PRO A 95 -11.42 -10.17 29.62
CA PRO A 95 -11.04 -11.59 29.55
C PRO A 95 -9.92 -11.90 28.55
N THR A 96 -9.99 -11.34 27.35
CA THR A 96 -9.05 -11.60 26.25
C THR A 96 -7.72 -10.89 26.49
N MET A 97 -7.77 -9.59 26.78
CA MET A 97 -6.56 -8.82 27.07
C MET A 97 -5.85 -9.34 28.33
N TRP A 98 -6.60 -9.78 29.35
CA TRP A 98 -6.04 -10.28 30.61
C TRP A 98 -5.25 -11.57 30.45
N GLN A 99 -5.61 -12.44 29.50
CA GLN A 99 -4.81 -13.63 29.18
C GLN A 99 -3.38 -13.26 28.74
N ALA A 100 -3.23 -12.15 28.02
CA ALA A 100 -1.92 -11.67 27.58
C ALA A 100 -1.12 -10.98 28.71
N LEU A 101 -1.80 -10.39 29.70
CA LEU A 101 -1.16 -9.60 30.77
C LEU A 101 -0.93 -10.35 32.08
N THR A 102 -1.66 -11.45 32.32
CA THR A 102 -1.64 -12.23 33.57
C THR A 102 -0.24 -12.63 34.00
N ALA A 103 0.59 -13.12 33.08
CA ALA A 103 1.94 -13.58 33.42
C ALA A 103 2.82 -12.43 33.94
N SER A 104 2.77 -11.27 33.27
CA SER A 104 3.48 -10.07 33.69
C SER A 104 2.99 -9.56 35.04
N ALA A 105 1.67 -9.56 35.28
CA ALA A 105 1.10 -9.15 36.55
C ALA A 105 1.52 -10.10 37.69
N GLN A 106 1.46 -11.42 37.46
CA GLN A 106 1.88 -12.41 38.44
C GLN A 106 3.37 -12.30 38.78
N GLN A 107 4.22 -12.09 37.77
CA GLN A 107 5.65 -11.86 37.98
C GLN A 107 5.91 -10.67 38.93
N VAL A 108 5.16 -9.57 38.79
CA VAL A 108 5.30 -8.40 39.67
C VAL A 108 4.92 -8.74 41.11
N LEU A 109 3.84 -9.50 41.31
CA LEU A 109 3.45 -9.96 42.64
C LEU A 109 4.48 -10.89 43.28
N ASP A 110 5.02 -11.84 42.51
CA ASP A 110 5.93 -12.88 43.00
C ASP A 110 7.34 -12.33 43.29
N THR A 111 7.84 -11.43 42.43
CA THR A 111 9.23 -10.94 42.48
C THR A 111 9.35 -9.55 43.09
N GLY A 112 8.29 -8.74 43.01
CA GLY A 112 8.33 -7.32 43.35
C GLY A 112 9.22 -6.47 42.44
N VAL A 113 9.52 -6.96 41.23
CA VAL A 113 10.22 -6.22 40.17
C VAL A 113 9.17 -5.74 39.16
N GLY A 114 9.21 -4.44 38.81
CA GLY A 114 8.28 -3.87 37.83
C GLY A 114 8.52 -4.37 36.40
N VAL A 115 7.48 -4.32 35.58
CA VAL A 115 7.50 -4.72 34.16
C VAL A 115 7.15 -3.52 33.28
N VAL A 116 7.85 -3.36 32.17
CA VAL A 116 7.52 -2.38 31.13
C VAL A 116 7.43 -3.12 29.80
N ALA A 117 6.41 -2.79 29.01
CA ALA A 117 6.29 -3.23 27.64
C ALA A 117 6.07 -2.02 26.73
N GLU A 118 6.70 -2.04 25.56
CA GLU A 118 6.57 -0.99 24.55
C GLU A 118 5.85 -1.55 23.33
N ASN A 119 4.83 -0.82 22.86
CA ASN A 119 4.07 -1.13 21.64
C ASN A 119 3.59 -2.60 21.59
N GLN A 120 3.25 -3.18 22.73
CA GLN A 120 2.78 -4.55 22.83
C GLN A 120 1.44 -4.68 22.09
N GLN A 121 1.37 -5.63 21.17
CA GLN A 121 0.11 -5.98 20.52
C GLN A 121 -0.80 -6.67 21.53
N LEU A 122 -2.00 -6.14 21.70
CA LEU A 122 -3.06 -6.68 22.55
C LEU A 122 -4.36 -6.78 21.73
N ILE A 123 -5.02 -7.93 21.87
CA ILE A 123 -6.38 -8.11 21.34
C ILE A 123 -7.35 -7.67 22.44
N MET A 124 -8.13 -6.65 22.15
CA MET A 124 -9.07 -6.04 23.10
C MET A 124 -10.50 -6.18 22.61
N GLU A 125 -11.43 -6.30 23.56
CA GLU A 125 -12.86 -6.32 23.29
C GLU A 125 -13.41 -4.90 23.04
N SER A 126 -14.03 -4.70 21.88
CA SER A 126 -14.83 -3.50 21.56
C SER A 126 -16.31 -3.85 21.41
N ASP A 127 -17.16 -2.82 21.32
CA ASP A 127 -18.61 -2.98 21.07
C ASP A 127 -18.90 -3.71 19.74
N GLY A 128 -17.94 -3.70 18.80
CA GLY A 128 -18.00 -4.36 17.49
C GLY A 128 -17.30 -5.72 17.40
N GLY A 129 -16.80 -6.27 18.53
CA GLY A 129 -16.00 -7.49 18.57
C GLY A 129 -14.53 -7.24 18.93
N LEU A 130 -13.67 -8.21 18.66
CA LEU A 130 -12.25 -8.12 19.01
C LEU A 130 -11.49 -7.19 18.05
N ILE A 131 -10.72 -6.27 18.60
CA ILE A 131 -9.87 -5.33 17.87
C ILE A 131 -8.40 -5.55 18.21
N GLU A 132 -7.55 -5.40 17.20
CA GLU A 132 -6.10 -5.34 17.39
C GLU A 132 -5.70 -3.95 17.87
N THR A 133 -4.96 -3.87 18.97
CA THR A 133 -4.48 -2.63 19.57
C THR A 133 -3.00 -2.72 19.95
N PHE A 134 -2.35 -1.58 20.15
CA PHE A 134 -0.94 -1.50 20.51
C PHE A 134 -0.74 -0.60 21.72
N TRP A 135 -0.20 -1.16 22.78
CA TRP A 135 -0.10 -0.49 24.07
C TRP A 135 1.32 -0.50 24.61
N SER A 136 1.76 0.65 25.09
CA SER A 136 2.92 0.74 25.96
C SER A 136 2.43 0.85 27.40
N TYR A 137 2.92 0.00 28.30
CA TYR A 137 2.46 -0.01 29.68
C TYR A 137 3.57 -0.32 30.68
N SER A 138 3.34 0.10 31.92
CA SER A 138 4.18 -0.20 33.08
C SER A 138 3.35 -0.79 34.21
N PHE A 139 3.81 -1.90 34.77
CA PHE A 139 3.34 -2.48 36.01
C PHE A 139 4.36 -2.21 37.12
N ALA A 140 4.02 -1.32 38.05
CA ALA A 140 4.86 -1.01 39.21
C ALA A 140 4.27 -1.67 40.48
N PRO A 141 5.09 -2.36 41.30
CA PRO A 141 4.60 -3.00 42.51
C PRO A 141 4.21 -1.97 43.57
N VAL A 142 3.02 -2.12 44.15
CA VAL A 142 2.58 -1.39 45.35
C VAL A 142 2.83 -2.27 46.56
N ARG A 143 3.73 -1.82 47.44
CA ARG A 143 4.14 -2.56 48.64
C ARG A 143 3.34 -2.12 49.86
N GLY A 144 2.78 -3.09 50.57
CA GLY A 144 2.13 -2.88 51.86
C GLY A 144 3.13 -2.63 52.98
N GLU A 145 2.63 -2.47 54.20
CA GLU A 145 3.41 -2.12 55.40
C GLU A 145 4.42 -3.20 55.79
N THR A 146 4.20 -4.44 55.35
CA THR A 146 5.11 -5.58 55.56
C THR A 146 6.22 -5.67 54.52
N GLY A 147 6.23 -4.80 53.51
CA GLY A 147 7.14 -4.83 52.36
C GLY A 147 6.73 -5.82 51.26
N LYS A 148 5.70 -6.64 51.49
CA LYS A 148 5.09 -7.52 50.48
C LYS A 148 4.35 -6.69 49.43
N VAL A 149 4.35 -7.17 48.19
CA VAL A 149 3.53 -6.59 47.11
C VAL A 149 2.06 -6.98 47.34
N GLU A 150 1.19 -5.99 47.41
CA GLU A 150 -0.25 -6.17 47.66
C GLU A 150 -1.13 -5.68 46.48
N GLY A 151 -0.52 -4.95 45.55
CA GLY A 151 -1.16 -4.56 44.31
C GLY A 151 -0.14 -4.09 43.28
N ILE A 152 -0.66 -3.70 42.11
CA ILE A 152 0.13 -3.22 40.98
C ILE A 152 -0.45 -1.87 40.55
N PHE A 153 0.41 -0.87 40.41
CA PHE A 153 0.08 0.39 39.76
C PHE A 153 0.37 0.25 38.26
N LEU A 154 -0.67 0.37 37.45
CA LEU A 154 -0.63 0.31 36.00
C LEU A 154 -0.67 1.75 35.44
N THR A 155 0.26 2.07 34.56
CA THR A 155 0.12 3.21 33.63
C THR A 155 0.24 2.71 32.21
N ALA A 156 -0.63 3.19 31.31
CA ALA A 156 -0.68 2.76 29.93
C ALA A 156 -0.72 3.94 28.94
N PHE A 157 -0.35 3.68 27.70
CA PHE A 157 -0.39 4.61 26.59
C PHE A 157 -0.81 3.86 25.32
N ASP A 158 -1.86 4.35 24.66
CA ASP A 158 -2.36 3.80 23.40
C ASP A 158 -1.54 4.35 22.22
N ALA A 159 -0.86 3.45 21.51
CA ALA A 159 -0.11 3.75 20.30
C ALA A 159 -0.78 3.20 19.02
N THR A 160 -2.00 2.68 19.13
CA THR A 160 -2.70 1.95 18.06
C THR A 160 -2.80 2.80 16.79
N GLY A 161 -3.35 4.01 16.89
CA GLY A 161 -3.52 4.88 15.71
C GLY A 161 -2.20 5.20 14.99
N ARG A 162 -1.13 5.42 15.75
CA ARG A 162 0.21 5.69 15.20
C ARG A 162 0.78 4.47 14.47
N ILE A 163 0.76 3.29 15.09
CA ILE A 163 1.33 2.06 14.51
C ILE A 163 0.54 1.58 13.31
N MET A 164 -0.79 1.70 13.34
CA MET A 164 -1.63 1.33 12.19
C MET A 164 -1.37 2.25 10.99
N ALA A 165 -1.14 3.55 11.22
CA ALA A 165 -0.74 4.48 10.16
C ALA A 165 0.63 4.13 9.57
N GLU A 166 1.62 3.82 10.42
CA GLU A 166 2.96 3.40 9.99
C GLU A 166 2.91 2.11 9.16
N ARG A 167 2.16 1.10 9.61
CA ARG A 167 1.95 -0.16 8.86
C ARG A 167 1.27 0.06 7.52
N ALA A 168 0.24 0.91 7.47
CA ALA A 168 -0.46 1.22 6.23
C ALA A 168 0.47 1.91 5.21
N GLN A 169 1.32 2.83 5.68
CA GLN A 169 2.31 3.49 4.83
C GLN A 169 3.34 2.49 4.27
N GLN A 170 3.93 1.65 5.13
CA GLN A 170 4.92 0.65 4.70
C GLN A 170 4.36 -0.32 3.67
N GLU A 171 3.10 -0.74 3.84
CA GLU A 171 2.45 -1.62 2.88
C GLU A 171 2.14 -0.90 1.55
N ALA A 172 1.81 0.39 1.57
CA ALA A 172 1.65 1.18 0.35
C ALA A 172 2.99 1.35 -0.40
N GLU A 173 4.07 1.62 0.32
CA GLU A 173 5.43 1.70 -0.25
C GLU A 173 5.86 0.36 -0.87
N ARG A 174 5.63 -0.77 -0.16
CA ARG A 174 5.94 -2.10 -0.69
C ARG A 174 5.16 -2.43 -1.96
N ARG A 175 3.86 -2.09 -1.99
CA ARG A 175 3.04 -2.27 -3.21
C ARG A 175 3.54 -1.43 -4.38
N LEU A 176 4.01 -0.22 -4.10
CA LEU A 176 4.63 0.63 -5.12
C LEU A 176 5.90 -0.02 -5.69
N ASP A 177 6.78 -0.52 -4.82
CA ASP A 177 8.02 -1.18 -5.25
C ASP A 177 7.75 -2.46 -6.03
N ASP A 178 6.80 -3.28 -5.57
CA ASP A 178 6.36 -4.50 -6.26
C ASP A 178 5.76 -4.17 -7.63
N ALA A 179 4.97 -3.09 -7.75
CA ALA A 179 4.39 -2.64 -9.01
C ALA A 179 5.46 -2.12 -10.00
N ILE A 180 6.48 -1.40 -9.50
CA ILE A 180 7.61 -0.94 -10.31
C ILE A 180 8.43 -2.14 -10.80
N ALA A 181 8.71 -3.11 -9.94
CA ALA A 181 9.46 -4.32 -10.29
C ALA A 181 8.69 -5.22 -11.26
N ALA A 182 7.39 -5.42 -11.05
CA ALA A 182 6.54 -6.20 -11.94
C ALA A 182 6.42 -5.61 -13.35
N ALA A 183 6.55 -4.28 -13.47
CA ALA A 183 6.49 -3.57 -14.74
C ALA A 183 7.80 -3.59 -15.55
N ASP A 184 8.87 -4.21 -15.04
CA ASP A 184 10.19 -4.34 -15.71
C ASP A 184 10.71 -3.01 -16.29
N LEU A 185 10.45 -1.91 -15.57
CA LEU A 185 10.79 -0.57 -16.03
C LEU A 185 12.30 -0.36 -15.90
N SER A 186 13.04 -0.55 -17.01
CA SER A 186 14.47 -0.26 -17.07
C SER A 186 14.76 1.23 -16.86
N ALA A 187 16.01 1.56 -16.50
CA ALA A 187 16.45 2.96 -16.41
C ALA A 187 16.22 3.74 -17.73
N ASP A 188 16.25 3.05 -18.87
CA ASP A 188 15.96 3.63 -20.19
C ASP A 188 14.49 4.03 -20.33
N PHE A 189 13.55 3.25 -19.76
CA PHE A 189 12.14 3.60 -19.74
C PHE A 189 11.91 4.90 -18.96
N ARG A 190 12.54 5.05 -17.79
CA ARG A 190 12.34 6.26 -16.97
C ARG A 190 12.78 7.51 -17.71
N ALA A 191 13.93 7.45 -18.39
CA ALA A 191 14.42 8.56 -19.21
C ALA A 191 13.47 8.90 -20.36
N LEU A 192 12.95 7.90 -21.08
CA LEU A 192 11.98 8.12 -22.17
C LEU A 192 10.64 8.65 -21.66
N PHE A 193 10.16 8.13 -20.53
CA PHE A 193 8.92 8.52 -19.89
C PHE A 193 8.96 9.98 -19.42
N ASP A 194 10.03 10.37 -18.73
CA ASP A 194 10.25 11.74 -18.25
C ASP A 194 10.53 12.71 -19.41
N ALA A 195 11.21 12.28 -20.49
CA ALA A 195 11.45 13.12 -21.67
C ALA A 195 10.21 13.33 -22.56
N SER A 196 9.13 12.57 -22.36
CA SER A 196 7.93 12.70 -23.18
C SER A 196 7.21 14.03 -22.92
N PRO A 197 6.85 14.80 -23.97
CA PRO A 197 6.17 16.09 -23.81
C PRO A 197 4.68 15.94 -23.45
N ALA A 198 4.12 14.73 -23.53
CA ALA A 198 2.72 14.49 -23.17
C ALA A 198 2.58 14.21 -21.67
N PRO A 199 1.57 14.79 -20.98
CA PRO A 199 1.29 14.50 -19.58
C PRO A 199 0.87 13.03 -19.36
N PHE A 200 1.76 12.25 -18.74
CA PHE A 200 1.51 10.86 -18.39
C PHE A 200 1.48 10.63 -16.89
N LEU A 201 0.60 9.72 -16.51
CA LEU A 201 0.49 9.21 -15.16
C LEU A 201 0.26 7.71 -15.25
N VAL A 202 0.84 6.94 -14.34
CA VAL A 202 0.69 5.48 -14.29
C VAL A 202 -0.01 5.14 -12.98
N VAL A 203 -1.09 4.37 -13.07
CA VAL A 203 -1.87 3.93 -11.90
C VAL A 203 -1.92 2.41 -11.81
N ALA A 204 -1.93 1.91 -10.57
CA ALA A 204 -2.09 0.49 -10.25
C ALA A 204 -3.53 0.19 -9.78
N PRO A 205 -4.20 -0.83 -10.32
CA PRO A 205 -5.44 -1.38 -9.75
C PRO A 205 -5.20 -2.05 -8.38
N PRO A 206 -6.25 -2.28 -7.56
CA PRO A 206 -7.65 -1.91 -7.80
C PRO A 206 -8.03 -0.51 -7.31
N ASP A 207 -7.16 0.15 -6.52
CA ASP A 207 -7.48 1.42 -5.86
C ASP A 207 -6.91 2.65 -6.57
N TRP A 208 -6.40 2.46 -7.79
CA TRP A 208 -5.89 3.52 -8.67
C TRP A 208 -4.76 4.32 -8.03
N THR A 209 -3.87 3.62 -7.32
CA THR A 209 -2.69 4.22 -6.70
C THR A 209 -1.72 4.74 -7.77
N ILE A 210 -1.28 5.99 -7.64
CA ILE A 210 -0.34 6.61 -8.58
C ILE A 210 1.05 6.03 -8.33
N VAL A 211 1.61 5.34 -9.33
CA VAL A 211 2.94 4.73 -9.25
C VAL A 211 4.02 5.49 -10.03
N ALA A 212 3.62 6.26 -11.04
CA ALA A 212 4.55 7.15 -11.75
C ALA A 212 3.83 8.38 -12.32
N ALA A 213 4.55 9.50 -12.36
CA ALA A 213 4.18 10.72 -13.07
C ALA A 213 5.42 11.28 -13.77
N ASN A 214 5.27 11.69 -15.03
CA ASN A 214 6.36 12.27 -15.81
C ASN A 214 6.45 13.79 -15.63
N ASP A 215 7.55 14.39 -16.07
CA ASP A 215 7.78 15.83 -15.90
C ASP A 215 6.68 16.69 -16.54
N ALA A 216 6.18 16.33 -17.73
CA ALA A 216 5.08 17.03 -18.38
C ALA A 216 3.79 17.04 -17.53
N ARG A 217 3.45 15.93 -16.87
CA ARG A 217 2.30 15.84 -15.95
C ARG A 217 2.47 16.75 -14.74
N LEU A 218 3.65 16.75 -14.14
CA LEU A 218 3.95 17.57 -12.96
C LEU A 218 3.85 19.07 -13.28
N GLN A 219 4.37 19.48 -14.45
CA GLN A 219 4.31 20.86 -14.92
C GLN A 219 2.87 21.33 -15.13
N VAL A 220 2.04 20.54 -15.84
CA VAL A 220 0.65 20.91 -16.15
C VAL A 220 -0.23 20.99 -14.89
N THR A 221 0.08 20.18 -13.88
CA THR A 221 -0.66 20.16 -12.61
C THR A 221 -0.07 21.09 -11.53
N GLY A 222 1.14 21.62 -11.74
CA GLY A 222 1.83 22.45 -10.75
C GLY A 222 2.19 21.71 -9.46
N THR A 223 2.45 20.40 -9.55
CA THR A 223 2.72 19.54 -8.37
C THR A 223 4.08 18.83 -8.47
N THR A 224 4.51 18.20 -7.39
CA THR A 224 5.76 17.44 -7.31
C THR A 224 5.51 15.94 -7.25
N ARG A 225 6.51 15.12 -7.61
CA ARG A 225 6.40 13.64 -7.50
C ARG A 225 6.04 13.20 -6.08
N ALA A 226 6.69 13.78 -5.06
CA ALA A 226 6.43 13.45 -3.66
C ALA A 226 4.99 13.72 -3.21
N GLN A 227 4.28 14.63 -3.89
CA GLN A 227 2.87 14.93 -3.58
C GLN A 227 1.89 13.98 -4.27
N GLN A 228 2.32 13.19 -5.26
CA GLN A 228 1.46 12.29 -6.04
C GLN A 228 1.74 10.81 -5.81
N ILE A 229 3.01 10.39 -5.84
CA ILE A 229 3.40 8.98 -5.84
C ILE A 229 2.96 8.29 -4.54
N GLY A 230 2.40 7.09 -4.65
CA GLY A 230 1.88 6.29 -3.53
C GLY A 230 0.50 6.72 -3.02
N ARG A 231 -0.07 7.80 -3.55
CA ARG A 231 -1.41 8.28 -3.20
C ARG A 231 -2.44 7.83 -4.22
N ARG A 232 -3.71 7.79 -3.81
CA ARG A 232 -4.81 7.43 -4.70
C ARG A 232 -5.12 8.55 -5.68
N LEU A 233 -5.37 8.18 -6.94
CA LEU A 233 -5.60 9.12 -8.03
C LEU A 233 -6.63 10.21 -7.67
N PHE A 234 -7.77 9.80 -7.12
CA PHE A 234 -8.88 10.70 -6.81
C PHE A 234 -8.75 11.46 -5.47
N GLU A 235 -7.78 11.10 -4.63
CA GLU A 235 -7.40 11.92 -3.48
C GLU A 235 -6.50 13.08 -3.88
N VAL A 236 -5.69 12.87 -4.94
CA VAL A 236 -4.81 13.90 -5.50
C VAL A 236 -5.56 14.79 -6.49
N PHE A 237 -6.47 14.20 -7.27
CA PHE A 237 -7.31 14.88 -8.25
C PHE A 237 -8.80 14.58 -7.96
N PRO A 238 -9.40 15.25 -6.97
CA PRO A 238 -10.83 15.15 -6.69
C PRO A 238 -11.66 16.05 -7.63
N ASP A 239 -12.95 15.72 -7.79
CA ASP A 239 -13.91 16.64 -8.41
C ASP A 239 -13.99 17.97 -7.62
N ASP A 240 -14.32 19.08 -8.29
CA ASP A 240 -14.51 20.38 -7.61
C ASP A 240 -15.69 20.27 -6.64
N PRO A 241 -15.48 20.38 -5.32
CA PRO A 241 -16.54 20.24 -4.34
C PRO A 241 -17.62 21.33 -4.44
N ASN A 242 -17.34 22.43 -5.15
CA ASN A 242 -18.28 23.53 -5.36
C ASN A 242 -19.12 23.36 -6.64
N ASP A 243 -18.80 22.41 -7.52
CA ASP A 243 -19.59 22.08 -8.71
C ASP A 243 -20.35 20.75 -8.49
N PRO A 244 -21.64 20.78 -8.11
CA PRO A 244 -22.44 19.57 -7.91
C PRO A 244 -22.69 18.79 -9.21
N THR A 245 -22.32 19.35 -10.37
CA THR A 245 -22.42 18.68 -11.67
C THR A 245 -21.11 18.04 -12.12
N ALA A 246 -20.03 18.17 -11.34
CA ALA A 246 -18.75 17.54 -11.62
C ALA A 246 -18.91 16.00 -11.67
N ASP A 247 -18.44 15.41 -12.76
CA ASP A 247 -18.57 13.98 -13.02
C ASP A 247 -17.28 13.32 -13.48
N GLY A 248 -16.14 14.02 -13.37
CA GLY A 248 -14.87 13.56 -13.88
C GLY A 248 -14.33 12.35 -13.14
N VAL A 249 -14.44 12.31 -11.80
CA VAL A 249 -14.06 11.14 -11.01
C VAL A 249 -14.88 9.92 -11.43
N ARG A 250 -16.21 10.08 -11.56
CA ARG A 250 -17.10 8.99 -11.98
C ARG A 250 -16.76 8.49 -13.39
N ASN A 251 -16.60 9.41 -14.34
CA ASN A 251 -16.34 9.07 -15.74
C ASN A 251 -14.97 8.41 -15.92
N LEU A 252 -13.93 8.89 -15.23
CA LEU A 252 -12.59 8.31 -15.27
C LEU A 252 -12.55 6.94 -14.57
N THR A 253 -13.21 6.79 -13.42
CA THR A 253 -13.33 5.49 -12.74
C THR A 253 -13.92 4.42 -13.68
N ALA A 254 -15.05 4.74 -14.33
CA ALA A 254 -15.68 3.82 -15.26
C ALA A 254 -14.79 3.46 -16.46
N SER A 255 -13.91 4.38 -16.90
CA SER A 255 -12.93 4.10 -17.96
C SER A 255 -11.83 3.16 -17.49
N LEU A 256 -11.24 3.39 -16.32
CA LEU A 256 -10.21 2.53 -15.74
C LEU A 256 -10.75 1.11 -15.51
N GLU A 257 -11.98 0.98 -15.01
CA GLU A 257 -12.66 -0.30 -14.84
C GLU A 257 -12.88 -1.02 -16.18
N ARG A 258 -13.27 -0.31 -17.25
CA ARG A 258 -13.37 -0.90 -18.60
C ARG A 258 -12.03 -1.40 -19.10
N VAL A 259 -10.94 -0.66 -18.88
CA VAL A 259 -9.59 -1.10 -19.26
C VAL A 259 -9.23 -2.39 -18.54
N VAL A 260 -9.47 -2.49 -17.22
CA VAL A 260 -9.23 -3.72 -16.46
C VAL A 260 -10.08 -4.87 -16.97
N ALA A 261 -11.37 -4.63 -17.27
CA ALA A 261 -12.30 -5.68 -17.69
C ALA A 261 -12.08 -6.16 -19.13
N THR A 262 -11.56 -5.30 -20.01
CA THR A 262 -11.43 -5.59 -21.45
C THR A 262 -9.99 -5.81 -21.90
N GLU A 263 -9.01 -5.51 -21.06
CA GLU A 263 -7.57 -5.55 -21.37
C GLU A 263 -7.21 -4.69 -22.60
N ALA A 264 -8.05 -3.70 -22.92
CA ALA A 264 -7.93 -2.84 -24.10
C ALA A 264 -7.92 -1.37 -23.72
N THR A 265 -7.25 -0.55 -24.56
CA THR A 265 -7.24 0.91 -24.42
C THR A 265 -8.66 1.47 -24.50
N ASP A 266 -9.03 2.31 -23.52
CA ASP A 266 -10.26 3.07 -23.50
C ASP A 266 -9.96 4.56 -23.73
N THR A 267 -10.57 5.12 -24.78
CA THR A 267 -10.50 6.55 -25.09
C THR A 267 -11.77 7.22 -24.58
N MET A 268 -11.62 8.20 -23.71
CA MET A 268 -12.74 8.92 -23.15
C MET A 268 -13.16 10.09 -24.03
N ALA A 269 -14.45 10.42 -24.01
CA ALA A 269 -14.91 11.70 -24.54
C ALA A 269 -14.23 12.86 -23.80
N VAL A 270 -14.09 14.01 -24.47
CA VAL A 270 -13.52 15.22 -23.85
C VAL A 270 -14.29 15.54 -22.57
N GLN A 271 -13.55 15.66 -21.46
CA GLN A 271 -14.07 15.91 -20.12
C GLN A 271 -13.86 17.38 -19.75
N ARG A 272 -14.92 18.03 -19.26
CA ARG A 272 -14.79 19.30 -18.54
C ARG A 272 -14.35 18.97 -17.12
N TYR A 273 -13.12 19.34 -16.76
CA TYR A 273 -12.57 19.01 -15.45
C TYR A 273 -11.70 20.15 -14.93
N ALA A 274 -12.12 20.72 -13.81
CA ALA A 274 -11.37 21.77 -13.17
C ALA A 274 -10.16 21.19 -12.45
N VAL A 275 -8.98 21.76 -12.69
CA VAL A 275 -7.75 21.37 -11.99
C VAL A 275 -7.45 22.42 -10.91
N GLN A 276 -7.15 21.94 -9.72
CA GLN A 276 -6.73 22.79 -8.60
C GLN A 276 -5.30 23.27 -8.82
N GLU A 277 -5.08 24.57 -8.85
CA GLU A 277 -3.74 25.18 -8.90
C GLU A 277 -3.11 25.24 -7.50
N ALA A 278 -1.80 25.54 -7.43
CA ALA A 278 -1.04 25.57 -6.18
C ALA A 278 -1.56 26.59 -5.15
N ASP A 279 -2.33 27.59 -5.56
CA ASP A 279 -3.01 28.57 -4.71
C ASP A 279 -4.37 28.06 -4.16
N GLY A 280 -4.76 26.83 -4.52
CA GLY A 280 -6.01 26.19 -4.11
C GLY A 280 -7.21 26.50 -5.01
N ARG A 281 -7.06 27.34 -6.04
CA ARG A 281 -8.13 27.74 -6.95
C ARG A 281 -8.36 26.68 -8.02
N PHE A 282 -9.63 26.36 -8.28
CA PHE A 282 -10.01 25.49 -9.39
C PHE A 282 -10.06 26.29 -10.70
N VAL A 283 -9.36 25.78 -11.72
CA VAL A 283 -9.35 26.35 -13.07
C VAL A 283 -9.99 25.37 -14.02
N GLU A 284 -11.08 25.80 -14.63
CA GLU A 284 -11.78 25.01 -15.63
C GLU A 284 -10.86 24.75 -16.82
N ARG A 285 -10.73 23.47 -17.16
CA ARG A 285 -9.98 22.98 -18.32
C ARG A 285 -10.77 21.85 -18.99
N TRP A 286 -10.48 21.63 -20.26
CA TRP A 286 -11.05 20.54 -21.05
C TRP A 286 -9.95 19.53 -21.37
N TRP A 287 -10.20 18.28 -21.03
CA TRP A 287 -9.21 17.21 -21.14
C TRP A 287 -9.67 16.16 -22.10
N SER A 288 -8.73 15.60 -22.86
CA SER A 288 -8.94 14.40 -23.66
C SER A 288 -8.12 13.23 -23.08
N PRO A 289 -8.74 12.36 -22.24
CA PRO A 289 -8.05 11.25 -21.61
C PRO A 289 -8.01 10.00 -22.47
N VAL A 290 -6.87 9.29 -22.41
CA VAL A 290 -6.72 7.94 -22.96
C VAL A 290 -6.08 7.05 -21.89
N ASN A 291 -6.71 5.90 -21.61
CA ASN A 291 -6.25 4.94 -20.61
C ASN A 291 -5.84 3.64 -21.30
N SER A 292 -4.57 3.26 -21.19
CA SER A 292 -4.01 2.08 -21.87
C SER A 292 -3.47 1.06 -20.86
N PRO A 293 -3.82 -0.23 -20.98
CA PRO A 293 -3.34 -1.25 -20.06
C PRO A 293 -1.87 -1.59 -20.32
N VAL A 294 -1.17 -1.92 -19.24
CA VAL A 294 0.13 -2.62 -19.26
C VAL A 294 -0.12 -3.99 -18.68
N LEU A 295 0.09 -5.03 -19.50
CA LEU A 295 -0.20 -6.41 -19.14
C LEU A 295 1.02 -7.07 -18.48
N ASP A 296 0.78 -7.89 -17.46
CA ASP A 296 1.80 -8.79 -16.92
C ASP A 296 2.05 -9.99 -17.86
N ARG A 297 3.01 -10.85 -17.50
CA ARG A 297 3.34 -12.06 -18.26
C ARG A 297 2.18 -13.08 -18.34
N SER A 298 1.19 -12.95 -17.48
CA SER A 298 0.00 -13.80 -17.45
C SER A 298 -1.15 -13.22 -18.29
N GLY A 299 -0.98 -12.02 -18.84
CA GLY A 299 -1.99 -11.31 -19.65
C GLY A 299 -2.92 -10.41 -18.84
N ASN A 300 -2.77 -10.32 -17.51
CA ASN A 300 -3.64 -9.48 -16.68
C ASN A 300 -3.16 -8.02 -16.68
N VAL A 301 -4.08 -7.06 -16.52
CA VAL A 301 -3.72 -5.64 -16.36
C VAL A 301 -2.99 -5.42 -15.04
N ALA A 302 -1.67 -5.19 -15.12
CA ALA A 302 -0.82 -4.86 -13.97
C ALA A 302 -0.85 -3.36 -13.66
N LEU A 303 -0.79 -2.52 -14.70
CA LEU A 303 -0.80 -1.07 -14.60
C LEU A 303 -1.67 -0.45 -15.70
N ILE A 304 -2.04 0.80 -15.52
CA ILE A 304 -2.70 1.60 -16.56
C ILE A 304 -1.91 2.89 -16.78
N ILE A 305 -1.55 3.15 -18.04
CA ILE A 305 -1.00 4.44 -18.47
C ILE A 305 -2.17 5.37 -18.78
N HIS A 306 -2.28 6.42 -17.98
CA HIS A 306 -3.26 7.49 -18.11
C HIS A 306 -2.61 8.73 -18.75
N ARG A 307 -2.93 8.95 -20.04
CA ARG A 307 -2.53 10.13 -20.81
C ARG A 307 -3.65 11.15 -20.78
N VAL A 308 -3.31 12.43 -20.63
CA VAL A 308 -4.25 13.53 -20.85
C VAL A 308 -3.68 14.57 -21.80
N GLU A 309 -4.57 15.18 -22.58
CA GLU A 309 -4.28 16.33 -23.42
C GLU A 309 -5.20 17.48 -23.03
N ASP A 310 -4.63 18.66 -22.77
CA ASP A 310 -5.40 19.88 -22.52
C ASP A 310 -5.87 20.44 -23.86
N VAL A 311 -7.18 20.42 -24.08
CA VAL A 311 -7.84 20.87 -25.31
C VAL A 311 -8.72 22.09 -25.07
N THR A 312 -8.49 22.79 -23.95
CA THR A 312 -9.26 23.98 -23.54
C THR A 312 -9.29 25.04 -24.63
N GLU A 313 -8.16 25.31 -25.29
CA GLU A 313 -8.11 26.30 -26.36
C GLU A 313 -8.91 25.88 -27.60
N THR A 314 -8.83 24.61 -27.99
CA THR A 314 -9.59 24.05 -29.12
C THR A 314 -11.10 24.13 -28.86
N VAL A 315 -11.53 23.78 -27.66
CA VAL A 315 -12.94 23.88 -27.24
C VAL A 315 -13.40 25.34 -27.22
N ARG A 316 -12.58 26.26 -26.68
CA ARG A 316 -12.90 27.69 -26.65
C ARG A 316 -13.05 28.29 -28.06
N LEU A 317 -12.22 27.87 -29.02
CA LEU A 317 -12.23 28.41 -30.38
C LEU A 317 -13.36 27.88 -31.25
N ARG A 318 -13.78 26.63 -31.07
CA ARG A 318 -14.75 25.94 -31.95
C ARG A 318 -16.12 25.71 -31.33
N GLY A 319 -16.25 25.91 -30.02
CA GLY A 319 -17.44 25.51 -29.27
C GLY A 319 -17.41 24.03 -28.90
N GLU A 320 -18.06 23.69 -27.78
CA GLU A 320 -17.94 22.39 -27.12
C GLU A 320 -18.34 21.20 -28.00
N ALA A 321 -19.51 21.29 -28.66
CA ALA A 321 -20.04 20.18 -29.44
C ALA A 321 -19.17 19.85 -30.67
N GLU A 322 -18.76 20.88 -31.42
CA GLU A 322 -17.93 20.69 -32.62
C GLU A 322 -16.52 20.23 -32.28
N ALA A 323 -15.92 20.76 -31.21
CA ALA A 323 -14.62 20.31 -30.74
C ALA A 323 -14.67 18.84 -30.28
N ARG A 324 -15.70 18.44 -29.55
CA ARG A 324 -15.87 17.07 -29.05
C ARG A 324 -15.99 16.05 -30.19
N ASP A 325 -16.84 16.34 -31.18
CA ASP A 325 -17.07 15.43 -32.31
C ASP A 325 -15.86 15.31 -33.24
N GLN A 326 -15.07 16.37 -33.38
CA GLN A 326 -13.86 16.33 -34.18
C GLN A 326 -12.73 15.57 -33.47
N LEU A 327 -12.48 15.86 -32.19
CA LEU A 327 -11.44 15.17 -31.41
C LEU A 327 -11.69 13.67 -31.30
N ALA A 328 -12.94 13.26 -31.08
CA ALA A 328 -13.30 11.84 -31.05
C ALA A 328 -12.99 11.13 -32.38
N ARG A 329 -13.28 11.79 -33.52
CA ARG A 329 -12.96 11.26 -34.85
C ARG A 329 -11.47 11.16 -35.10
N ASP A 330 -10.71 12.20 -34.76
CA ASP A 330 -9.26 12.25 -34.99
C ASP A 330 -8.53 11.18 -34.14
N GLN A 331 -8.94 11.00 -32.89
CA GLN A 331 -8.37 9.97 -32.01
C GLN A 331 -8.70 8.55 -32.48
N GLN A 332 -9.95 8.30 -32.87
CA GLN A 332 -10.34 6.99 -33.40
C GLN A 332 -9.55 6.65 -34.68
N ALA A 333 -9.37 7.63 -35.57
CA ALA A 333 -8.58 7.44 -36.79
C ALA A 333 -7.11 7.09 -36.50
N VAL A 334 -6.50 7.67 -35.45
CA VAL A 334 -5.13 7.33 -35.05
C VAL A 334 -5.04 5.90 -34.52
N ILE A 335 -5.99 5.48 -33.66
CA ILE A 335 -6.05 4.12 -33.10
C ILE A 335 -6.23 3.09 -34.20
N ASP A 336 -7.17 3.33 -35.11
CA ASP A 336 -7.43 2.43 -36.24
C ASP A 336 -6.20 2.31 -37.14
N ARG A 337 -5.49 3.43 -37.38
CA ARG A 337 -4.26 3.44 -38.17
C ARG A 337 -3.12 2.69 -37.49
N MET A 338 -2.95 2.82 -36.18
CA MET A 338 -1.96 2.05 -35.42
C MET A 338 -2.24 0.54 -35.51
N ARG A 339 -3.49 0.11 -35.25
CA ARG A 339 -3.91 -1.30 -35.38
C ARG A 339 -3.69 -1.85 -36.79
N THR A 340 -4.02 -1.05 -37.81
CA THR A 340 -3.81 -1.44 -39.21
C THR A 340 -2.32 -1.57 -39.54
N THR A 341 -1.47 -0.69 -39.00
CA THR A 341 -0.02 -0.74 -39.23
C THR A 341 0.61 -1.94 -38.54
N GLU A 342 0.20 -2.24 -37.30
CA GLU A 342 0.69 -3.41 -36.56
C GLU A 342 0.28 -4.72 -37.23
N THR A 343 -0.98 -4.84 -37.66
CA THR A 343 -1.44 -6.03 -38.40
C THR A 343 -0.72 -6.19 -39.73
N ALA A 344 -0.47 -5.09 -40.46
CA ALA A 344 0.32 -5.12 -41.69
C ALA A 344 1.78 -5.52 -41.45
N LEU A 345 2.40 -5.06 -40.35
CA LEU A 345 3.76 -5.43 -39.98
C LEU A 345 3.86 -6.92 -39.68
N ARG A 346 2.96 -7.46 -38.83
CA ARG A 346 2.91 -8.90 -38.52
C ARG A 346 2.68 -9.75 -39.78
N ALA A 347 1.78 -9.32 -40.67
CA ALA A 347 1.56 -10.02 -41.93
C ALA A 347 2.80 -9.98 -42.84
N SER A 348 3.55 -8.87 -42.85
CA SER A 348 4.81 -8.76 -43.60
C SER A 348 5.91 -9.64 -43.01
N GLU A 349 6.01 -9.74 -41.68
CA GLU A 349 6.96 -10.62 -41.00
C GLU A 349 6.65 -12.09 -41.29
N GLU A 350 5.38 -12.50 -41.22
CA GLU A 350 4.97 -13.86 -41.59
C GLU A 350 5.23 -14.18 -43.06
N PHE A 351 4.96 -13.23 -43.96
CA PHE A 351 5.25 -13.39 -45.39
C PHE A 351 6.75 -13.59 -45.65
N ASN A 352 7.61 -12.77 -45.03
CA ASN A 352 9.06 -12.92 -45.11
C ASN A 352 9.51 -14.27 -44.54
N ARG A 353 8.94 -14.71 -43.40
CA ARG A 353 9.25 -16.02 -42.80
C ARG A 353 8.85 -17.18 -43.71
N ARG A 354 7.72 -17.08 -44.43
CA ARG A 354 7.29 -18.08 -45.42
C ARG A 354 8.19 -18.12 -46.65
N ILE A 355 8.68 -16.98 -47.14
CA ILE A 355 9.67 -16.92 -48.22
C ILE A 355 10.97 -17.60 -47.79
N LEU A 356 11.46 -17.28 -46.58
CA LEU A 356 12.68 -17.89 -46.06
C LEU A 356 12.50 -19.40 -45.83
N ALA A 357 11.32 -19.84 -45.36
CA ALA A 357 11.03 -21.25 -45.09
C ALA A 357 10.96 -22.09 -46.37
N SER A 358 10.41 -21.53 -47.46
CA SER A 358 10.33 -22.20 -48.76
C SER A 358 11.63 -22.13 -49.58
N SER A 359 12.62 -21.37 -49.12
CA SER A 359 13.92 -21.31 -49.79
C SER A 359 14.65 -22.66 -49.73
N SER A 360 15.13 -23.11 -50.89
CA SER A 360 16.01 -24.27 -51.01
C SER A 360 17.44 -24.00 -50.53
N ASP A 361 17.79 -22.73 -50.29
CA ASP A 361 19.10 -22.36 -49.77
C ASP A 361 19.21 -22.65 -48.28
N CYS A 362 20.44 -22.90 -47.83
CA CYS A 362 20.76 -23.22 -46.44
C CYS A 362 20.81 -21.94 -45.58
N ILE A 363 19.66 -21.40 -45.20
CA ILE A 363 19.52 -20.14 -44.46
C ILE A 363 19.27 -20.41 -42.98
N LYS A 364 19.96 -19.66 -42.11
CA LYS A 364 19.72 -19.62 -40.66
C LYS A 364 19.63 -18.16 -40.21
N VAL A 365 18.72 -17.87 -39.28
CA VAL A 365 18.68 -16.59 -38.56
C VAL A 365 19.10 -16.86 -37.13
N LEU A 366 19.99 -16.02 -36.62
CA LEU A 366 20.52 -16.08 -35.27
C LEU A 366 20.10 -14.83 -34.49
N ASP A 367 19.86 -14.97 -33.19
CA ASP A 367 19.76 -13.82 -32.30
C ASP A 367 21.14 -13.16 -32.06
N LEU A 368 21.17 -12.07 -31.29
CA LEU A 368 22.40 -11.35 -30.95
C LEU A 368 23.35 -12.11 -30.03
N ASP A 369 22.93 -13.24 -29.46
CA ASP A 369 23.77 -14.16 -28.70
C ASP A 369 24.32 -15.30 -29.58
N GLY A 370 23.95 -15.35 -30.86
CA GLY A 370 24.36 -16.38 -31.81
C GLY A 370 23.53 -17.67 -31.70
N ARG A 371 22.34 -17.61 -31.10
CA ARG A 371 21.43 -18.75 -30.96
C ARG A 371 20.48 -18.83 -32.13
N LEU A 372 20.09 -20.06 -32.48
CA LEU A 372 19.29 -20.35 -33.66
C LEU A 372 17.81 -19.97 -33.48
N GLU A 373 17.32 -18.95 -34.19
CA GLU A 373 15.90 -18.53 -34.19
C GLU A 373 15.09 -19.12 -35.34
N PHE A 374 15.74 -19.37 -36.47
CA PHE A 374 15.09 -19.91 -37.66
C PHE A 374 16.08 -20.69 -38.53
N MET A 375 15.57 -21.70 -39.23
CA MET A 375 16.28 -22.45 -40.28
C MET A 375 15.31 -22.77 -41.42
N SER A 376 15.73 -22.53 -42.66
CA SER A 376 14.97 -22.89 -43.86
C SER A 376 14.91 -24.40 -44.08
N GLU A 377 14.00 -24.89 -44.93
CA GLU A 377 13.96 -26.31 -45.30
C GLU A 377 15.24 -26.80 -45.97
N GLY A 378 15.86 -25.97 -46.83
CA GLY A 378 17.19 -26.25 -47.37
C GLY A 378 18.27 -26.37 -46.28
N GLY A 379 18.14 -25.58 -45.20
CA GLY A 379 19.01 -25.66 -44.02
C GLY A 379 18.87 -26.97 -43.27
N LYS A 380 17.63 -27.39 -43.00
CA LYS A 380 17.31 -28.64 -42.32
C LYS A 380 17.79 -29.85 -43.12
N GLY A 381 17.59 -29.85 -44.44
CA GLY A 381 18.06 -30.92 -45.31
C GLY A 381 19.58 -31.08 -45.34
N VAL A 382 20.31 -29.96 -45.42
CA VAL A 382 21.80 -29.99 -45.42
C VAL A 382 22.39 -30.42 -44.08
N MET A 383 21.70 -30.11 -42.98
CA MET A 383 22.15 -30.45 -41.62
C MET A 383 21.47 -31.72 -41.05
N GLU A 384 20.67 -32.42 -41.85
CA GLU A 384 19.90 -33.61 -41.44
C GLU A 384 19.06 -33.38 -40.15
N VAL A 385 18.47 -32.19 -40.03
CA VAL A 385 17.63 -31.80 -38.89
C VAL A 385 16.18 -32.21 -39.18
N GLU A 386 15.72 -33.30 -38.56
CA GLU A 386 14.33 -33.77 -38.68
C GLU A 386 13.34 -32.86 -37.94
N ASP A 387 13.71 -32.38 -36.75
CA ASP A 387 12.89 -31.48 -35.94
C ASP A 387 13.69 -30.25 -35.52
N PHE A 388 13.29 -29.09 -36.04
CA PHE A 388 13.91 -27.82 -35.68
C PHE A 388 13.62 -27.42 -34.23
N ALA A 389 12.47 -27.82 -33.66
CA ALA A 389 12.13 -27.48 -32.29
C ALA A 389 13.14 -28.07 -31.29
N ALA A 390 13.81 -29.17 -31.64
CA ALA A 390 14.87 -29.78 -30.83
C ALA A 390 16.18 -28.97 -30.77
N ILE A 391 16.41 -28.06 -31.73
CA ILE A 391 17.64 -27.28 -31.84
C ILE A 391 17.41 -25.75 -31.80
N GLN A 392 16.16 -25.31 -31.74
CA GLN A 392 15.80 -23.91 -31.62
C GLN A 392 16.37 -23.34 -30.29
N GLY A 393 17.02 -22.18 -30.36
CA GLY A 393 17.69 -21.55 -29.21
C GLY A 393 19.07 -22.15 -28.84
N ALA A 394 19.52 -23.20 -29.53
CA ALA A 394 20.88 -23.72 -29.36
C ALA A 394 21.92 -22.71 -29.90
N CYS A 395 23.07 -22.64 -29.24
CA CYS A 395 24.20 -21.82 -29.66
C CYS A 395 24.72 -22.36 -31.01
N TRP A 396 24.56 -21.60 -32.08
CA TRP A 396 24.85 -22.09 -33.42
C TRP A 396 26.34 -22.41 -33.67
N PRO A 397 27.31 -21.64 -33.14
CA PRO A 397 28.72 -22.01 -33.23
C PRO A 397 29.07 -23.39 -32.66
N ASP A 398 28.29 -23.91 -31.70
CA ASP A 398 28.54 -25.21 -31.06
C ASP A 398 28.29 -26.40 -32.00
N PHE A 399 27.59 -26.20 -33.12
CA PHE A 399 27.42 -27.23 -34.15
C PHE A 399 28.73 -27.52 -34.91
N TRP A 400 29.75 -26.69 -34.74
CA TRP A 400 31.05 -26.83 -35.39
C TRP A 400 32.10 -27.23 -34.34
N PRO A 401 32.58 -28.50 -34.30
CA PRO A 401 33.59 -28.92 -33.33
C PRO A 401 35.00 -28.46 -33.74
N GLY A 402 35.95 -28.50 -32.81
CA GLY A 402 37.38 -28.32 -33.14
C GLY A 402 37.78 -26.88 -33.47
N GLU A 403 38.70 -26.71 -34.41
CA GLU A 403 39.19 -25.39 -34.82
C GLU A 403 38.12 -24.59 -35.60
N GLU A 404 37.11 -25.27 -36.12
CA GLU A 404 35.98 -24.71 -36.83
C GLU A 404 35.05 -23.93 -35.90
N HIS A 405 34.94 -24.32 -34.63
CA HIS A 405 34.18 -23.60 -33.61
C HIS A 405 34.64 -22.14 -33.50
N ALA A 406 35.94 -21.95 -33.30
CA ALA A 406 36.54 -20.63 -33.13
C ALA A 406 36.35 -19.75 -34.39
N LYS A 407 36.39 -20.36 -35.58
CA LYS A 407 36.13 -19.67 -36.86
C LYS A 407 34.66 -19.26 -36.99
N ALA A 408 33.73 -20.12 -36.55
CA ALA A 408 32.30 -19.81 -36.55
C ALA A 408 31.97 -18.68 -35.57
N VAL A 409 32.52 -18.72 -34.34
CA VAL A 409 32.38 -17.64 -33.36
C VAL A 409 32.90 -16.31 -33.92
N ALA A 410 34.11 -16.30 -34.48
CA ALA A 410 34.68 -15.09 -35.07
C ALA A 410 33.82 -14.51 -36.20
N ALA A 411 33.26 -15.37 -37.07
CA ALA A 411 32.37 -14.93 -38.14
C ALA A 411 31.05 -14.35 -37.61
N VAL A 412 30.48 -14.92 -36.55
CA VAL A 412 29.28 -14.39 -35.90
C VAL A 412 29.57 -13.03 -35.25
N GLU A 413 30.69 -12.88 -34.53
CA GLU A 413 31.09 -11.61 -33.92
C GLU A 413 31.34 -10.50 -34.96
N GLU A 414 31.98 -10.81 -36.09
CA GLU A 414 32.14 -9.85 -37.19
C GLU A 414 30.79 -9.40 -37.77
N ALA A 415 29.83 -10.32 -37.90
CA ALA A 415 28.48 -9.99 -38.34
C ALA A 415 27.72 -9.13 -37.31
N LYS A 416 27.88 -9.38 -36.01
CA LYS A 416 27.28 -8.56 -34.94
C LYS A 416 27.77 -7.10 -34.98
N CYS A 417 29.01 -6.87 -35.40
CA CYS A 417 29.56 -5.53 -35.61
C CYS A 417 29.08 -4.84 -36.90
N GLY A 418 28.12 -5.43 -37.63
CA GLY A 418 27.57 -4.92 -38.89
C GLY A 418 28.37 -5.30 -40.14
N GLY A 419 29.38 -6.17 -40.01
CA GLY A 419 30.18 -6.70 -41.11
C GLY A 419 29.57 -7.97 -41.74
N THR A 420 30.36 -8.65 -42.57
CA THR A 420 30.00 -9.97 -43.12
C THR A 420 31.08 -10.98 -42.76
N GLY A 421 30.85 -11.76 -41.69
CA GLY A 421 31.73 -12.86 -41.32
C GLY A 421 31.67 -14.03 -42.31
N ARG A 422 32.83 -14.64 -42.60
CA ARG A 422 32.94 -15.79 -43.49
C ARG A 422 33.88 -16.84 -42.89
N PHE A 423 33.45 -18.10 -42.93
CA PHE A 423 34.33 -19.23 -42.64
C PHE A 423 33.98 -20.43 -43.53
N LYS A 424 34.87 -21.41 -43.58
CA LYS A 424 34.66 -22.69 -44.24
C LYS A 424 34.81 -23.80 -43.21
N ALA A 425 33.81 -24.66 -43.13
CA ALA A 425 33.80 -25.83 -42.28
C ALA A 425 33.00 -26.95 -42.96
N LEU A 426 33.31 -28.20 -42.61
CA LEU A 426 32.50 -29.34 -43.02
C LEU A 426 31.52 -29.65 -41.89
N PRO A 427 30.20 -29.74 -42.19
CA PRO A 427 29.23 -30.10 -41.17
C PRO A 427 29.51 -31.50 -40.64
N ARG A 428 29.15 -31.73 -39.38
CA ARG A 428 29.20 -33.04 -38.73
C ARG A 428 28.37 -34.02 -39.58
N ARG A 429 28.95 -35.17 -39.94
CA ARG A 429 28.20 -36.30 -40.51
C ARG A 429 27.41 -37.00 -39.42
#